data_AF-A0A5K7XH89-F1
#
_entry.id   AF-A0A5K7XH89-F1
#
_cell.length_a   1.000
_cell.length_b   1.000
_cell.length_c   1.000
_cell.angle_alpha   90.00
_cell.angle_beta   90.00
_cell.angle_gamma   90.00
#
_symmetry.space_group_name_H-M   'P 1'
#
loop_
_entity.id
_entity.type
_entity.pdbx_description
1 polymer ?
#
loop_
_entity_poly.entity_id
_entity_poly.type
_entity_poly.pdbx_seq_one_letter_code
_entity_poly.pdbx_strand_id
1 'polypeptide(L)'
;MNRRAFTFWFSFGLFTIADRLRVYGLDELAAAMMRDGAKPSTTLPTHWRLADNGVWRWFERETFVDGAWRLSGVTTPIRMETGEPAPANDGYLAYELVPAEVLRHKPTLKAEEAIAAGEKLEDGAEPTDAATKSADVAPPAPSDDHEEHEPSEKRRARHGRPPSKWLRSLHADELKIWLKTIEVPEADVSGMTFWEHLTRDHAFDPVHIEELDQAEQAKLHAAAHYGY
;
A
#
# COMPACT_ATOMS: atom_id res chain seq x y z
N MET A 1 -45.17 -32.82 -14.23
CA MET A 1 -44.07 -32.05 -13.60
C MET A 1 -44.67 -30.91 -12.79
N ASN A 2 -44.35 -30.83 -11.50
CA ASN A 2 -45.13 -30.12 -10.47
C ASN A 2 -44.73 -28.65 -10.28
N ARG A 3 -45.74 -27.76 -10.23
CA ARG A 3 -45.66 -26.31 -10.00
C ARG A 3 -45.49 -25.90 -8.52
N ARG A 4 -44.72 -26.64 -7.71
CA ARG A 4 -44.60 -26.40 -6.25
C ARG A 4 -43.17 -26.21 -5.72
N ALA A 5 -42.20 -25.95 -6.59
CA ALA A 5 -40.78 -25.87 -6.20
C ALA A 5 -40.11 -24.52 -6.48
N PHE A 6 -40.88 -23.41 -6.54
CA PHE A 6 -40.31 -22.10 -6.90
C PHE A 6 -40.42 -21.01 -5.81
N THR A 7 -41.01 -21.33 -4.65
CA THR A 7 -41.22 -20.35 -3.57
C THR A 7 -40.33 -20.57 -2.36
N PHE A 8 -39.29 -21.40 -2.47
CA PHE A 8 -38.36 -21.68 -1.36
C PHE A 8 -36.97 -21.07 -1.55
N TRP A 9 -36.70 -20.44 -2.71
CA TRP A 9 -35.38 -19.89 -3.05
C TRP A 9 -35.29 -18.37 -3.02
N PHE A 10 -36.29 -17.69 -2.45
CA PHE A 10 -36.26 -16.22 -2.27
C PHE A 10 -36.14 -15.77 -0.81
N SER A 11 -36.31 -16.67 0.17
CA SER A 11 -36.28 -16.32 1.60
C SER A 11 -34.92 -16.51 2.28
N PHE A 12 -33.95 -17.19 1.65
CA PHE A 12 -32.57 -17.31 2.18
C PHE A 12 -31.58 -16.30 1.56
N GLY A 13 -31.99 -15.57 0.51
CA GLY A 13 -31.12 -14.62 -0.19
C GLY A 13 -31.04 -13.22 0.42
N LEU A 14 -32.00 -12.82 1.27
CA LEU A 14 -32.00 -11.50 1.91
C LEU A 14 -31.35 -11.48 3.30
N PHE A 15 -31.23 -12.62 3.99
CA PHE A 15 -30.64 -12.66 5.33
C PHE A 15 -29.10 -12.68 5.33
N THR A 16 -28.46 -13.08 4.23
CA THR A 16 -26.99 -13.10 4.10
C THR A 16 -26.40 -11.76 3.66
N ILE A 17 -27.22 -10.81 3.19
CA ILE A 17 -26.78 -9.43 2.95
C ILE A 17 -26.86 -8.61 4.25
N ALA A 18 -27.83 -8.91 5.13
CA ALA A 18 -27.96 -8.25 6.42
C ALA A 18 -26.81 -8.62 7.40
N ASP A 19 -26.29 -9.84 7.35
CA ASP A 19 -25.15 -10.25 8.19
C ASP A 19 -23.79 -9.73 7.67
N ARG A 20 -23.74 -9.28 6.41
CA ARG A 20 -22.53 -8.71 5.78
C ARG A 20 -22.48 -7.19 5.85
N LEU A 21 -23.62 -6.56 6.09
CA LEU A 21 -23.71 -5.20 6.61
C LEU A 21 -23.63 -5.30 8.13
N ARG A 22 -22.44 -5.50 8.69
CA ARG A 22 -22.21 -5.33 10.13
C ARG A 22 -22.59 -3.90 10.51
N VAL A 23 -23.84 -3.73 10.93
CA VAL A 23 -24.47 -2.50 11.45
C VAL A 23 -23.72 -1.95 12.67
N TYR A 24 -22.80 -2.71 13.26
CA TYR A 24 -21.94 -2.24 14.35
C TYR A 24 -20.94 -1.13 13.97
N GLY A 25 -20.63 -0.94 12.68
CA GLY A 25 -19.77 0.17 12.24
C GLY A 25 -20.48 1.51 12.08
N LEU A 26 -21.80 1.51 11.82
CA LEU A 26 -22.55 2.74 11.55
C LEU A 26 -22.92 3.49 12.83
N ASP A 27 -23.27 2.78 13.91
CA ASP A 27 -23.58 3.43 15.20
C ASP A 27 -22.32 3.96 15.88
N GLU A 28 -21.16 3.33 15.69
CA GLU A 28 -19.88 3.82 16.23
C GLU A 28 -19.31 4.97 15.38
N LEU A 29 -19.51 4.96 14.05
CA LEU A 29 -19.26 6.10 13.17
C LEU A 29 -20.19 7.28 13.51
N ALA A 30 -21.49 7.02 13.70
CA ALA A 30 -22.45 8.04 14.11
C ALA A 30 -22.13 8.57 15.52
N ALA A 31 -21.73 7.71 16.46
CA ALA A 31 -21.31 8.11 17.80
C ALA A 31 -19.98 8.90 17.79
N ALA A 32 -19.04 8.57 16.91
CA ALA A 32 -17.83 9.35 16.68
C ALA A 32 -18.16 10.71 16.04
N MET A 33 -19.08 10.75 15.06
CA MET A 33 -19.54 11.98 14.42
C MET A 33 -20.40 12.87 15.34
N MET A 34 -21.02 12.29 16.38
CA MET A 34 -21.82 13.04 17.37
C MET A 34 -21.03 13.46 18.62
N ARG A 35 -19.85 12.88 18.88
CA ARG A 35 -19.00 13.28 20.02
C ARG A 35 -18.21 14.57 19.80
N ASP A 36 -17.89 14.89 18.56
CA ASP A 36 -17.23 16.16 18.22
C ASP A 36 -18.25 17.19 17.74
N GLY A 37 -18.71 18.03 18.66
CA GLY A 37 -19.51 19.23 18.38
C GLY A 37 -18.76 20.35 17.62
N ALA A 38 -17.65 20.03 16.97
CA ALA A 38 -16.94 20.91 16.05
C ALA A 38 -17.40 20.57 14.63
N LYS A 39 -17.85 21.58 13.87
CA LYS A 39 -18.34 21.49 12.48
C LYS A 39 -17.70 20.33 11.70
N PRO A 40 -18.46 19.42 11.09
CA PRO A 40 -17.87 18.33 10.33
C PRO A 40 -17.09 18.94 9.16
N SER A 41 -15.76 18.91 9.24
CA SER A 41 -14.95 18.91 8.03
C SER A 41 -15.26 17.56 7.36
N THR A 42 -16.25 17.56 6.46
CA THR A 42 -16.69 16.40 5.66
C THR A 42 -15.63 15.96 4.64
N THR A 43 -14.37 15.98 5.02
CA THR A 43 -13.25 15.49 4.23
C THR A 43 -12.99 14.08 4.72
N LEU A 44 -13.41 13.11 3.90
CA LEU A 44 -13.12 11.70 4.15
C LEU A 44 -11.59 11.51 4.26
N PRO A 45 -11.12 10.57 5.09
CA PRO A 45 -9.70 10.22 5.17
C PRO A 45 -9.13 9.97 3.78
N THR A 46 -8.00 10.58 3.49
CA THR A 46 -7.37 10.58 2.17
C THR A 46 -5.92 10.13 2.31
N HIS A 47 -5.56 9.10 1.55
CA HIS A 47 -4.23 8.52 1.48
C HIS A 47 -3.62 8.85 0.12
N TRP A 48 -2.32 9.11 0.08
CA TRP A 48 -1.58 9.36 -1.15
C TRP A 48 -0.43 8.38 -1.26
N ARG A 49 -0.32 7.71 -2.42
CA ARG A 49 0.81 6.80 -2.70
C ARG A 49 1.52 7.18 -3.99
N LEU A 50 2.83 6.98 -4.01
CA LEU A 50 3.62 7.01 -5.23
C LEU A 50 3.41 5.70 -6.01
N ALA A 51 3.18 5.81 -7.31
CA ALA A 51 3.09 4.71 -8.24
C ALA A 51 3.99 4.96 -9.46
N ASP A 52 4.52 3.89 -10.04
CA ASP A 52 5.33 3.96 -11.26
C ASP A 52 5.17 2.69 -12.11
N ASN A 53 5.51 2.80 -13.39
CA ASN A 53 5.60 1.67 -14.32
C ASN A 53 6.97 1.55 -14.99
N GLY A 54 8.02 2.10 -14.37
CA GLY A 54 9.37 2.16 -14.91
C GLY A 54 9.61 3.21 -16.02
N VAL A 55 8.56 3.76 -16.64
CA VAL A 55 8.66 4.84 -17.64
C VAL A 55 8.07 6.14 -17.09
N TRP A 56 6.94 6.02 -16.42
CA TRP A 56 6.17 7.11 -15.83
C TRP A 56 6.03 6.87 -14.34
N ARG A 57 5.98 7.97 -13.60
CA ARG A 57 5.58 7.99 -12.19
C ARG A 57 4.41 8.94 -11.98
N TRP A 58 3.54 8.65 -11.04
CA TRP A 58 2.41 9.49 -10.65
C TRP A 58 2.08 9.26 -9.17
N PHE A 59 1.23 10.12 -8.62
CA PHE A 59 0.66 9.93 -7.29
C PHE A 59 -0.79 9.52 -7.41
N GLU A 60 -1.18 8.54 -6.62
CA GLU A 60 -2.54 8.02 -6.55
C GLU A 60 -3.14 8.46 -5.22
N ARG A 61 -4.32 9.06 -5.30
CA ARG A 61 -5.12 9.47 -4.14
C ARG A 61 -6.17 8.40 -3.89
N GLU A 62 -6.16 7.81 -2.70
CA GLU A 62 -7.20 6.91 -2.23
C GLU A 62 -8.04 7.64 -1.17
N THR A 63 -9.35 7.43 -1.20
CA THR A 63 -10.26 7.97 -0.19
C THR A 63 -10.96 6.81 0.49
N PHE A 64 -11.10 6.89 1.81
CA PHE A 64 -11.78 5.87 2.59
C PHE A 64 -13.30 6.04 2.48
N VAL A 65 -13.96 5.14 1.75
CA VAL A 65 -15.41 5.16 1.47
C VAL A 65 -15.99 3.78 1.76
N ASP A 66 -17.07 3.73 2.54
CA ASP A 66 -17.78 2.49 2.89
C ASP A 66 -16.88 1.38 3.47
N GLY A 67 -15.94 1.76 4.35
CA GLY A 67 -15.05 0.81 5.02
C GLY A 67 -13.90 0.29 4.15
N ALA A 68 -13.71 0.83 2.95
CA ALA A 68 -12.63 0.45 2.05
C ALA A 68 -11.92 1.68 1.45
N TRP A 69 -10.61 1.55 1.24
CA TRP A 69 -9.85 2.52 0.46
C TRP A 69 -10.17 2.35 -1.02
N ARG A 70 -10.57 3.45 -1.68
CA ARG A 70 -10.87 3.47 -3.11
C ARG A 70 -10.08 4.56 -3.80
N LEU A 71 -9.53 4.24 -4.97
CA LEU A 71 -8.85 5.22 -5.82
C LEU A 71 -9.82 6.35 -6.20
N SER A 72 -9.51 7.57 -5.76
CA SER A 72 -10.32 8.77 -5.97
C SER A 72 -9.66 9.80 -6.90
N GLY A 73 -8.43 9.52 -7.36
CA GLY A 73 -7.81 10.24 -8.47
C GLY A 73 -6.31 9.94 -8.61
N VAL A 74 -5.72 10.42 -9.70
CA VAL A 74 -4.29 10.28 -9.99
C VAL A 74 -3.74 11.61 -10.51
N THR A 75 -2.51 11.96 -10.17
CA THR A 75 -1.85 13.15 -10.73
C THR A 75 -1.44 12.94 -12.18
N THR A 76 -1.13 14.03 -12.88
CA THR A 76 -0.50 13.95 -14.21
C THR A 76 0.78 13.11 -14.12
N PRO A 77 0.90 12.01 -14.90
CA PRO A 77 2.12 11.22 -14.91
C PRO A 77 3.33 12.03 -15.38
N ILE A 78 4.47 11.82 -14.75
CA ILE A 78 5.74 12.46 -15.08
C ILE A 78 6.69 11.39 -15.59
N ARG A 79 7.33 11.63 -16.74
CA ARG A 79 8.30 10.71 -17.31
C ARG A 79 9.53 10.65 -16.43
N MET A 80 9.96 9.46 -16.05
CA MET A 80 11.06 9.25 -15.10
C MET A 80 12.43 9.61 -15.68
N GLU A 81 12.57 9.56 -17.00
CA GLU A 81 13.81 9.90 -17.69
C GLU A 81 13.97 11.42 -17.84
N THR A 82 12.95 12.09 -18.37
CA THR A 82 13.05 13.50 -18.78
C THR A 82 12.43 14.48 -17.79
N GLY A 83 11.59 14.00 -16.87
CA GLY A 83 10.77 14.86 -16.01
C GLY A 83 9.60 15.51 -16.73
N GLU A 84 9.37 15.20 -18.01
CA GLU A 84 8.28 15.79 -18.78
C GLU A 84 6.93 15.24 -18.33
N PRO A 85 5.91 16.10 -18.15
CA PRO A 85 4.56 15.64 -17.87
C PRO A 85 3.95 14.97 -19.09
N ALA A 86 3.08 13.97 -18.86
CA ALA A 86 2.26 13.38 -19.90
C ALA A 86 1.34 14.45 -20.54
N PRO A 87 0.90 14.24 -21.80
CA PRO A 87 -0.06 15.13 -22.44
C PRO A 87 -1.28 15.38 -21.54
N ALA A 88 -1.71 16.64 -21.47
CA ALA A 88 -2.83 17.02 -20.63
C ALA A 88 -4.10 16.23 -21.05
N ASN A 89 -4.65 15.47 -20.11
CA ASN A 89 -5.96 14.86 -20.22
C ASN A 89 -6.86 15.37 -19.10
N ASP A 90 -8.15 15.47 -19.39
CA ASP A 90 -9.15 15.77 -18.38
C ASP A 90 -9.21 14.64 -17.34
N GLY A 91 -9.25 15.01 -16.05
CA GLY A 91 -9.41 14.07 -14.94
C GLY A 91 -8.16 13.80 -14.11
N TYR A 92 -6.99 14.32 -14.49
CA TYR A 92 -5.82 14.31 -13.62
C TYR A 92 -5.97 15.32 -12.48
N LEU A 93 -5.51 14.92 -11.29
CA LEU A 93 -5.39 15.80 -10.13
C LEU A 93 -4.19 16.73 -10.30
N ALA A 94 -4.32 17.95 -9.79
CA ALA A 94 -3.21 18.89 -9.72
C ALA A 94 -2.11 18.34 -8.80
N TYR A 95 -0.86 18.48 -9.22
CA TYR A 95 0.31 18.02 -8.47
C TYR A 95 0.46 18.74 -7.12
N GLU A 96 -0.01 19.98 -7.04
CA GLU A 96 -0.03 20.81 -5.82
C GLU A 96 -0.92 20.25 -4.70
N LEU A 97 -1.82 19.31 -5.02
CA LEU A 97 -2.66 18.64 -4.02
C LEU A 97 -1.92 17.53 -3.27
N VAL A 98 -0.74 17.12 -3.75
CA VAL A 98 0.05 16.06 -3.11
C VAL A 98 0.74 16.64 -1.86
N PRO A 99 0.54 16.05 -0.67
CA PRO A 99 1.17 16.51 0.56
C PRO A 99 2.70 16.52 0.45
N ALA A 100 3.33 17.49 1.11
CA ALA A 100 4.78 17.68 1.04
C ALA A 100 5.56 16.46 1.57
N GLU A 101 4.99 15.74 2.53
CA GLU A 101 5.52 14.52 3.12
C GLU A 101 5.70 13.44 2.05
N VAL A 102 4.68 13.24 1.22
CA VAL A 102 4.68 12.25 0.12
C VAL A 102 5.67 12.65 -0.97
N LEU A 103 5.85 13.96 -1.20
CA LEU A 103 6.83 14.48 -2.14
C LEU A 103 8.29 14.29 -1.70
N ARG A 104 8.58 14.19 -0.39
CA ARG A 104 9.94 13.97 0.12
C ARG A 104 10.47 12.58 -0.22
N HIS A 105 9.59 11.60 -0.34
CA HIS A 105 9.95 10.21 -0.69
C HIS A 105 10.04 9.96 -2.21
N LYS A 106 10.02 11.03 -3.01
CA LYS A 106 10.12 10.96 -4.46
C LYS A 106 11.52 10.46 -4.86
N PRO A 107 11.63 9.33 -5.59
CA PRO A 107 12.89 8.93 -6.16
C PRO A 107 13.37 10.02 -7.12
N THR A 108 14.64 10.36 -7.03
CA THR A 108 15.29 11.33 -7.92
C THR A 108 15.08 10.91 -9.37
N LEU A 109 14.75 11.87 -10.24
CA LEU A 109 14.71 11.58 -11.68
C LEU A 109 16.11 11.23 -12.16
N LYS A 110 16.23 10.29 -13.11
CA LYS A 110 17.54 9.99 -13.70
C LYS A 110 18.21 11.23 -14.30
N ALA A 111 17.42 12.17 -14.85
CA ALA A 111 17.92 13.46 -15.30
C ALA A 111 18.42 14.36 -14.16
N GLU A 112 17.74 14.37 -13.01
CA GLU A 112 18.18 15.13 -11.82
C GLU A 112 19.46 14.51 -11.22
N GLU A 113 19.57 13.18 -11.20
CA GLU A 113 20.79 12.47 -10.78
C GLU A 113 21.96 12.72 -11.72
N ALA A 114 21.72 12.78 -13.04
CA ALA A 114 22.75 13.08 -14.03
C ALA A 114 23.27 14.51 -13.90
N ILE A 115 22.41 15.49 -13.60
CA ILE A 115 22.80 16.88 -13.36
C ILE A 115 23.59 16.99 -12.03
N ALA A 116 23.12 16.35 -10.96
CA ALA A 116 23.82 16.33 -9.67
C ALA A 116 25.17 15.58 -9.72
N ALA A 117 25.29 14.55 -10.56
CA ALA A 117 26.55 13.86 -10.82
C ALA A 117 27.51 14.70 -11.69
N GLY A 118 26.96 15.54 -12.58
CA GLY A 118 27.72 16.47 -13.42
C GLY A 118 28.35 17.65 -12.66
N GLU A 119 27.72 18.14 -11.59
CA GLU A 119 28.29 19.20 -10.73
C GLU A 119 29.48 18.73 -9.87
N LYS A 120 29.78 17.42 -9.85
CA LYS A 120 30.85 16.86 -9.01
C LYS A 120 32.16 16.55 -9.75
N LEU A 121 32.32 17.03 -10.99
CA LEU A 121 33.49 16.76 -11.83
C LEU A 121 34.03 18.04 -12.48
N GLU A 122 34.59 18.92 -11.66
CA GLU A 122 35.75 19.73 -12.05
C GLU A 122 36.85 19.55 -11.02
N ASP A 123 37.61 18.46 -11.15
CA ASP A 123 39.06 18.58 -11.28
C ASP A 123 39.69 17.25 -11.73
N GLY A 124 40.20 17.27 -12.97
CA GLY A 124 41.39 16.54 -13.43
C GLY A 124 41.38 15.01 -13.41
N ALA A 125 41.05 14.39 -14.55
CA ALA A 125 41.86 13.30 -15.11
C ALA A 125 41.51 13.05 -16.60
N GLU A 126 42.55 13.07 -17.43
CA GLU A 126 42.56 12.78 -18.86
C GLU A 126 42.11 11.35 -19.24
N PRO A 127 41.76 11.11 -20.52
CA PRO A 127 41.18 9.85 -20.97
C PRO A 127 42.28 8.81 -21.26
N THR A 128 42.07 7.58 -20.81
CA THR A 128 42.83 6.42 -21.29
C THR A 128 41.91 5.47 -22.05
N ASP A 129 42.17 5.35 -23.35
CA ASP A 129 41.75 4.25 -24.20
C ASP A 129 42.13 2.89 -23.61
N ALA A 130 41.20 1.93 -23.58
CA ALA A 130 41.55 0.51 -23.68
C ALA A 130 40.37 -0.33 -24.18
N ALA A 131 40.65 -1.08 -25.24
CA ALA A 131 39.75 -1.94 -25.99
C ALA A 131 39.27 -3.19 -25.22
N THR A 132 38.04 -3.57 -25.56
CA THR A 132 37.52 -4.92 -25.86
C THR A 132 38.29 -6.15 -25.35
N LYS A 133 37.59 -7.01 -24.58
CA LYS A 133 37.61 -8.47 -24.78
C LYS A 133 36.40 -9.17 -24.15
N SER A 134 35.60 -9.78 -25.01
CA SER A 134 34.60 -10.79 -24.69
C SER A 134 35.28 -12.07 -24.18
N ALA A 135 34.63 -12.76 -23.24
CA ALA A 135 34.81 -14.20 -23.02
C ALA A 135 33.49 -14.81 -22.51
N ASP A 136 32.97 -15.72 -23.32
CA ASP A 136 31.90 -16.66 -23.04
C ASP A 136 32.11 -17.41 -21.71
N VAL A 137 31.04 -17.48 -20.90
CA VAL A 137 30.89 -18.51 -19.86
C VAL A 137 29.52 -19.16 -20.06
N ALA A 138 29.55 -20.43 -20.44
CA ALA A 138 28.38 -21.26 -20.68
C ALA A 138 27.56 -21.50 -19.38
N PRO A 139 26.22 -21.61 -19.46
CA PRO A 139 25.38 -21.91 -18.30
C PRO A 139 25.48 -23.40 -17.92
N PRO A 140 25.55 -23.76 -16.62
CA PRO A 140 25.36 -25.15 -16.21
C PRO A 140 23.90 -25.57 -16.35
N ALA A 141 23.70 -26.81 -16.80
CA ALA A 141 22.41 -27.45 -17.02
C ALA A 141 21.56 -27.56 -15.74
N PRO A 142 20.22 -27.49 -15.84
CA PRO A 142 19.34 -27.73 -14.70
C PRO A 142 19.33 -29.22 -14.34
N SER A 143 19.56 -29.52 -13.06
CA SER A 143 19.25 -30.82 -12.48
C SER A 143 17.76 -30.84 -12.13
N ASP A 144 17.02 -31.72 -12.81
CA ASP A 144 15.67 -32.11 -12.46
C ASP A 144 15.75 -33.06 -11.27
N ASP A 145 15.44 -32.57 -10.06
CA ASP A 145 15.06 -33.39 -8.89
C ASP A 145 14.45 -32.48 -7.81
N HIS A 146 13.23 -31.98 -8.05
CA HIS A 146 12.36 -31.52 -6.95
C HIS A 146 10.91 -31.91 -7.24
N GLU A 147 10.48 -32.92 -6.49
CA GLU A 147 9.12 -33.43 -6.40
C GLU A 147 8.10 -32.33 -6.07
N GLU A 148 6.95 -32.40 -6.75
CA GLU A 148 5.62 -31.93 -6.30
C GLU A 148 5.49 -30.48 -5.79
N HIS A 149 5.51 -29.53 -6.73
CA HIS A 149 4.89 -28.22 -6.54
C HIS A 149 3.36 -28.28 -6.68
N GLU A 150 2.68 -28.96 -5.77
CA GLU A 150 1.30 -28.59 -5.48
C GLU A 150 1.31 -27.34 -4.58
N PRO A 151 0.71 -26.20 -4.99
CA PRO A 151 0.66 -25.02 -4.16
C PRO A 151 -0.14 -25.32 -2.88
N SER A 152 0.53 -25.30 -1.72
CA SER A 152 -0.13 -25.53 -0.42
C SER A 152 -1.40 -24.69 -0.25
N GLU A 153 -2.43 -25.27 0.39
CA GLU A 153 -3.71 -24.61 0.68
C GLU A 153 -3.56 -23.28 1.46
N LYS A 154 -2.39 -23.02 2.06
CA LYS A 154 -2.01 -21.73 2.68
C LYS A 154 -1.99 -20.55 1.69
N ARG A 155 -1.98 -20.78 0.37
CA ARG A 155 -2.17 -19.72 -0.64
C ARG A 155 -3.62 -19.23 -0.80
N ARG A 156 -4.59 -19.77 -0.04
CA ARG A 156 -6.00 -19.30 -0.03
C ARG A 156 -6.23 -17.90 0.57
N ALA A 157 -5.21 -17.22 1.09
CA ALA A 157 -5.37 -15.94 1.81
C ALA A 157 -5.24 -14.66 0.96
N ARG A 158 -5.18 -14.73 -0.38
CA ARG A 158 -4.93 -13.54 -1.24
C ARG A 158 -6.17 -12.75 -1.68
N HIS A 159 -7.38 -13.25 -1.45
CA HIS A 159 -8.59 -12.51 -1.86
C HIS A 159 -9.00 -11.49 -0.79
N GLY A 160 -8.66 -10.22 -1.03
CA GLY A 160 -9.17 -9.07 -0.29
C GLY A 160 -8.25 -8.48 0.78
N ARG A 161 -7.01 -8.99 0.94
CA ARG A 161 -6.02 -8.43 1.86
C ARG A 161 -5.10 -7.43 1.14
N PRO A 162 -4.83 -6.25 1.71
CA PRO A 162 -3.91 -5.29 1.12
C PRO A 162 -2.51 -5.89 0.94
N PRO A 163 -1.71 -5.37 -0.01
CA PRO A 163 -0.30 -5.73 -0.11
C PRO A 163 0.50 -5.19 1.08
N SER A 164 1.52 -5.92 1.54
CA SER A 164 2.42 -5.46 2.62
C SER A 164 3.14 -4.13 2.32
N LYS A 165 3.33 -3.78 1.04
CA LYS A 165 3.84 -2.45 0.63
C LYS A 165 2.84 -1.34 0.94
N TRP A 166 1.55 -1.60 0.75
CA TRP A 166 0.48 -0.65 1.06
C TRP A 166 0.36 -0.46 2.56
N LEU A 167 0.38 -1.55 3.34
CA LEU A 167 0.29 -1.45 4.80
C LEU A 167 1.42 -0.61 5.39
N ARG A 168 2.65 -0.79 4.89
CA ARG A 168 3.82 0.01 5.30
C ARG A 168 3.81 1.45 4.82
N SER A 169 2.97 1.79 3.84
CA SER A 169 2.87 3.17 3.34
C SER A 169 1.92 4.02 4.16
N LEU A 170 1.11 3.44 5.04
CA LEU A 170 0.11 4.16 5.83
C LEU A 170 0.77 4.93 6.97
N HIS A 171 0.27 6.12 7.27
CA HIS A 171 0.60 6.89 8.46
C HIS A 171 -0.23 6.45 9.68
N ALA A 172 0.15 6.91 10.87
CA ALA A 172 -0.46 6.48 12.12
C ALA A 172 -1.98 6.67 12.13
N ASP A 173 -2.48 7.82 11.70
CA ASP A 173 -3.92 8.09 11.63
C ASP A 173 -4.67 7.14 10.70
N GLU A 174 -4.06 6.77 9.57
CA GLU A 174 -4.64 5.86 8.59
C GLU A 174 -4.60 4.42 9.10
N LEU A 175 -3.51 4.04 9.76
CA LEU A 175 -3.36 2.77 10.46
C LEU A 175 -4.42 2.64 11.56
N LYS A 176 -4.66 3.67 12.37
CA LYS A 176 -5.71 3.68 13.41
C LYS A 176 -7.09 3.40 12.83
N ILE A 177 -7.42 4.03 11.70
CA ILE A 177 -8.69 3.80 11.01
C ILE A 177 -8.76 2.37 10.49
N TRP A 178 -7.72 1.92 9.79
CA TRP A 178 -7.69 0.59 9.19
C TRP A 178 -7.70 -0.53 10.22
N LEU A 179 -6.92 -0.41 11.30
CA LEU A 179 -6.84 -1.39 12.39
C LEU A 179 -8.20 -1.63 13.04
N LYS A 180 -9.10 -0.63 13.07
CA LYS A 180 -10.48 -0.80 13.56
C LYS A 180 -11.36 -1.67 12.65
N THR A 181 -11.02 -1.77 11.36
CA THR A 181 -11.81 -2.54 10.37
C THR A 181 -11.48 -4.03 10.34
N ILE A 182 -10.35 -4.44 10.94
CA ILE A 182 -9.86 -5.81 10.87
C ILE A 182 -9.93 -6.51 12.23
N GLU A 183 -10.18 -7.81 12.17
CA GLU A 183 -10.02 -8.73 13.28
C GLU A 183 -8.81 -9.61 12.99
N VAL A 184 -7.83 -9.60 13.91
CA VAL A 184 -6.60 -10.39 13.81
C VAL A 184 -6.40 -11.15 15.11
N PRO A 185 -5.93 -12.41 15.06
CA PRO A 185 -5.58 -13.15 16.26
C PRO A 185 -4.38 -12.48 16.93
N GLU A 186 -4.36 -12.46 18.26
CA GLU A 186 -3.24 -11.91 19.01
C GLU A 186 -1.92 -12.62 18.67
N ALA A 187 -0.85 -11.83 18.57
CA ALA A 187 0.50 -12.33 18.33
C ALA A 187 1.44 -11.63 19.31
N ASP A 188 2.00 -12.39 20.24
CA ASP A 188 2.92 -11.89 21.25
C ASP A 188 4.34 -11.71 20.72
N VAL A 189 5.12 -10.89 21.42
CA VAL A 189 6.56 -10.75 21.24
C VAL A 189 7.28 -11.09 22.53
N SER A 190 8.40 -11.79 22.42
CA SER A 190 9.26 -12.13 23.56
C SER A 190 10.58 -11.39 23.47
N GLY A 191 10.96 -10.72 24.55
CA GLY A 191 12.27 -10.07 24.69
C GLY A 191 12.44 -8.74 23.95
N MET A 192 11.36 -8.17 23.39
CA MET A 192 11.35 -6.83 22.77
C MET A 192 9.94 -6.26 22.73
N THR A 193 9.82 -4.98 22.40
CA THR A 193 8.55 -4.27 22.19
C THR A 193 7.96 -4.57 20.81
N PHE A 194 6.63 -4.37 20.66
CA PHE A 194 5.97 -4.41 19.35
C PHE A 194 6.60 -3.43 18.36
N TRP A 195 6.94 -2.23 18.83
CA TRP A 195 7.67 -1.22 18.08
C TRP A 195 8.96 -1.74 17.45
N GLU A 196 9.84 -2.33 18.26
CA GLU A 196 11.13 -2.85 17.82
C GLU A 196 10.95 -3.96 16.79
N HIS A 197 9.97 -4.85 16.99
CA HIS A 197 9.67 -5.90 16.03
C HIS A 197 9.10 -5.34 14.72
N LEU A 198 8.15 -4.41 14.79
CA LEU A 198 7.54 -3.77 13.62
C LEU A 198 8.57 -3.05 12.75
N THR A 199 9.47 -2.29 13.36
CA THR A 199 10.52 -1.54 12.64
C THR A 199 11.64 -2.43 12.13
N ARG A 200 12.10 -3.41 12.92
CA ARG A 200 13.23 -4.29 12.56
C ARG A 200 12.84 -5.38 11.57
N ASP A 201 11.75 -6.11 11.84
CA ASP A 201 11.44 -7.36 11.14
C ASP A 201 10.33 -7.17 10.09
N HIS A 202 9.41 -6.24 10.32
CA HIS A 202 8.36 -5.89 9.36
C HIS A 202 8.68 -4.63 8.55
N ALA A 203 9.81 -3.96 8.83
CA ALA A 203 10.29 -2.79 8.11
C ALA A 203 9.25 -1.65 7.99
N PHE A 204 8.47 -1.42 9.05
CA PHE A 204 7.66 -0.21 9.17
C PHE A 204 8.56 1.00 9.41
N ASP A 205 8.19 2.13 8.81
CA ASP A 205 8.84 3.41 9.11
C ASP A 205 8.49 3.82 10.55
N PRO A 206 9.48 4.02 11.45
CA PRO A 206 9.25 4.50 12.80
C PRO A 206 8.32 5.73 12.84
N VAL A 207 8.50 6.70 11.93
CA VAL A 207 7.69 7.94 11.92
C VAL A 207 6.22 7.64 11.64
N HIS A 208 5.94 6.61 10.86
CA HIS A 208 4.57 6.26 10.48
C HIS A 208 3.79 5.57 11.60
N ILE A 209 4.47 4.99 12.57
CA ILE A 209 3.83 4.23 13.65
C ILE A 209 3.95 4.90 15.03
N GLU A 210 4.71 6.01 15.17
CA GLU A 210 5.05 6.64 16.47
C GLU A 210 3.86 7.07 17.30
N GLU A 211 2.77 7.45 16.65
CA GLU A 211 1.56 7.88 17.33
C GLU A 211 0.58 6.74 17.61
N LEU A 212 0.93 5.49 17.27
CA LEU A 212 0.15 4.31 17.65
C LEU A 212 0.39 3.97 19.11
N ASP A 213 -0.68 3.73 19.86
CA ASP A 213 -0.55 3.22 21.21
C ASP A 213 -0.10 1.75 21.22
N GLN A 214 0.20 1.21 22.41
CA GLN A 214 0.71 -0.15 22.54
C GLN A 214 -0.27 -1.22 22.04
N ALA A 215 -1.58 -1.02 22.20
CA ALA A 215 -2.60 -1.96 21.73
C ALA A 215 -2.72 -1.91 20.20
N GLU A 216 -2.64 -0.72 19.61
CA GLU A 216 -2.60 -0.51 18.17
C GLU A 216 -1.34 -1.11 17.54
N GLN A 217 -0.17 -0.93 18.16
CA GLN A 217 1.08 -1.58 17.74
C GLN A 217 1.00 -3.11 17.84
N ALA A 218 0.42 -3.64 18.91
CA ALA A 218 0.19 -5.08 19.06
C ALA A 218 -0.71 -5.63 17.94
N LYS A 219 -1.78 -4.90 17.62
CA LYS A 219 -2.71 -5.27 16.54
C LYS A 219 -2.08 -5.16 15.16
N LEU A 220 -1.26 -4.14 14.91
CA LEU A 220 -0.50 -3.99 13.67
C LEU A 220 0.53 -5.13 13.51
N HIS A 221 1.24 -5.48 14.58
CA HIS A 221 2.16 -6.62 14.61
C HIS A 221 1.44 -7.93 14.29
N ALA A 222 0.30 -8.19 14.92
CA ALA A 222 -0.55 -9.33 14.63
C ALA A 222 -1.01 -9.34 13.16
N ALA A 223 -1.42 -8.20 12.62
CA ALA A 223 -1.82 -8.08 11.22
C ALA A 223 -0.68 -8.41 10.25
N ALA A 224 0.52 -7.89 10.50
CA ALA A 224 1.70 -8.17 9.69
C ALA A 224 2.06 -9.67 9.69
N HIS A 225 2.02 -10.35 10.84
CA HIS A 225 2.23 -11.80 10.93
C HIS A 225 1.11 -12.62 10.29
N TYR A 226 -0.13 -12.13 10.37
CA TYR A 226 -1.28 -12.82 9.79
C TYR A 226 -1.33 -12.70 8.25
N GLY A 227 -0.39 -11.96 7.65
CA GLY A 227 -0.25 -11.84 6.19
C GLY A 227 -1.15 -10.77 5.58
N TYR A 228 -1.34 -9.67 6.30
CA TYR A 228 -1.79 -8.40 5.73
C TYR A 228 -0.63 -7.60 5.12
#